data_AF-A0A957DIC8-F1
#
_entry.id   AF-A0A957DIC8-F1
#
_cell.length_a   1.000
_cell.length_b   1.000
_cell.length_c   1.000
_cell.angle_alpha   90.00
_cell.angle_beta   90.00
_cell.angle_gamma   90.00
#
_symmetry.space_group_name_H-M   'P 1'
#
loop_
_entity.id
_entity.type
_entity.pdbx_description
1 polymer ?
#
loop_
_entity_poly.entity_id
_entity_poly.type
_entity_poly.pdbx_seq_one_letter_code
_entity_poly.pdbx_strand_id
1 'polypeptide(L)'
;MLAQDTGEMDLARRRYEESLAMMRELGNRAGIATALGALAILEKAEGNEAEAERLYREAIDIGGQIGDVAGMSINLFNLALLLEKQARLAEALPLLQQSLAIFERLGSPYASHVRPVLER
;
A
#
# COMPACT_ATOMS: atom_id res chain seq x y z
N MET A 1 12.89 -22.23 10.71
CA MET A 1 11.79 -21.47 10.08
C MET A 1 12.25 -20.07 9.67
N LEU A 2 12.82 -19.25 10.57
CA LEU A 2 13.30 -17.89 10.26
C LEU A 2 14.13 -17.75 8.97
N ALA A 3 15.11 -18.63 8.71
CA ALA A 3 15.96 -18.51 7.50
C ALA A 3 15.20 -18.75 6.18
N GLN A 4 14.13 -19.55 6.20
CA GLN A 4 13.33 -19.83 5.02
C GLN A 4 12.39 -18.66 4.74
N ASP A 5 11.79 -18.09 5.79
CA ASP A 5 10.92 -16.92 5.68
C ASP A 5 11.71 -15.71 5.15
N THR A 6 12.94 -15.48 5.64
CA THR A 6 13.81 -14.41 5.12
C THR A 6 14.19 -14.65 3.65
N GLY A 7 14.50 -15.88 3.26
CA GLY A 7 14.83 -16.20 1.86
C GLY A 7 13.66 -15.99 0.88
N GLU A 8 12.43 -16.28 1.30
CA GLU A 8 11.23 -16.04 0.50
C GLU A 8 10.90 -14.54 0.40
N MET A 9 11.11 -13.78 1.49
CA MET A 9 10.94 -12.30 1.48
C MET A 9 11.94 -11.64 0.54
N ASP A 10 13.22 -12.03 0.60
CA ASP A 10 14.27 -11.53 -0.29
C ASP A 10 13.97 -11.85 -1.76
N LEU A 11 13.45 -13.05 -2.03
CA LEU A 11 13.05 -13.43 -3.39
C LEU A 11 11.87 -12.59 -3.86
N ALA A 12 10.83 -12.44 -3.03
CA ALA A 12 9.65 -11.63 -3.36
C ALA A 12 10.03 -10.18 -3.67
N ARG A 13 10.88 -9.58 -2.82
CA ARG A 13 11.44 -8.25 -3.01
C ARG A 13 12.10 -8.09 -4.38
N ARG A 14 13.05 -8.97 -4.70
CA ARG A 14 13.75 -8.94 -6.00
C ARG A 14 12.78 -9.02 -7.17
N ARG A 15 11.77 -9.89 -7.11
CA ARG A 15 10.77 -10.01 -8.19
C ARG A 15 9.94 -8.74 -8.37
N TYR A 16 9.55 -8.08 -7.28
CA TYR A 16 8.83 -6.82 -7.37
C TYR A 16 9.72 -5.68 -7.88
N GLU A 17 11.00 -5.64 -7.50
CA GLU A 17 11.96 -4.65 -8.02
C GLU A 17 12.23 -4.83 -9.52
N GLU A 18 12.46 -6.06 -9.97
CA GLU A 18 12.61 -6.40 -11.40
C GLU A 18 11.34 -6.04 -12.19
N SER A 19 10.17 -6.37 -11.65
CA SER A 19 8.88 -6.04 -12.24
C SER A 19 8.67 -4.52 -12.33
N LEU A 20 9.01 -3.79 -11.26
CA LEU A 20 8.93 -2.34 -11.21
C LEU A 20 9.82 -1.68 -12.26
N ALA A 21 11.05 -2.19 -12.44
CA ALA A 21 11.96 -1.70 -13.47
C ALA A 21 11.37 -1.88 -14.88
N MET A 22 10.88 -3.07 -15.20
CA MET A 22 10.23 -3.35 -16.49
C MET A 22 8.97 -2.49 -16.69
N MET A 23 8.13 -2.33 -15.67
CA MET A 23 6.93 -1.49 -15.76
C MET A 23 7.25 -0.01 -15.96
N ARG A 24 8.37 0.49 -15.39
CA ARG A 24 8.89 1.84 -15.64
C ARG A 24 9.35 2.00 -17.10
N GLU A 25 10.09 1.03 -17.64
CA GLU A 25 10.51 1.05 -19.04
C GLU A 25 9.32 1.03 -20.01
N LEU A 26 8.29 0.26 -19.69
CA LEU A 26 7.06 0.16 -20.49
C LEU A 26 6.09 1.32 -20.28
N GLY A 27 6.34 2.23 -19.33
CA GLY A 27 5.40 3.28 -18.95
C GLY A 27 4.08 2.76 -18.37
N ASN A 28 4.05 1.51 -17.87
CA ASN A 28 2.85 0.90 -17.27
C ASN A 28 2.62 1.44 -15.86
N ARG A 29 1.96 2.60 -15.77
CA ARG A 29 1.68 3.30 -14.52
C ARG A 29 0.86 2.47 -13.51
N ALA A 30 -0.12 1.70 -13.98
CA ALA A 30 -0.93 0.84 -13.10
C ALA A 30 -0.08 -0.28 -12.48
N GLY A 31 0.80 -0.89 -13.29
CA GLY A 31 1.77 -1.86 -12.82
C GLY A 31 2.72 -1.27 -11.78
N ILE A 32 3.26 -0.07 -12.05
CA ILE A 32 4.16 0.64 -11.12
C ILE A 32 3.48 0.84 -9.76
N ALA A 33 2.25 1.36 -9.72
CA ALA A 33 1.53 1.58 -8.47
C ALA A 33 1.31 0.26 -7.68
N THR A 34 1.00 -0.83 -8.39
CA THR A 34 0.82 -2.15 -7.78
C THR A 34 2.13 -2.68 -7.19
N ALA A 35 3.23 -2.60 -7.92
CA ALA A 35 4.54 -3.07 -7.46
C ALA A 35 5.04 -2.27 -6.26
N LEU A 36 4.86 -0.95 -6.26
CA LEU A 36 5.22 -0.08 -5.13
C LEU A 36 4.42 -0.43 -3.86
N GLY A 37 3.11 -0.65 -3.99
CA GLY A 37 2.28 -1.08 -2.85
C GLY A 37 2.70 -2.43 -2.28
N ALA A 38 3.09 -3.37 -3.13
CA ALA A 38 3.61 -4.68 -2.69
C ALA A 38 4.96 -4.56 -1.98
N LEU A 39 5.89 -3.76 -2.52
CA LEU A 39 7.18 -3.47 -1.87
C LEU A 39 6.97 -2.80 -0.51
N ALA A 40 6.02 -1.87 -0.40
CA ALA A 40 5.71 -1.21 0.86
C ALA A 40 5.24 -2.19 1.95
N ILE A 41 4.50 -3.23 1.59
CA ILE A 41 4.09 -4.31 2.51
C ILE A 41 5.32 -5.08 3.01
N LEU A 42 6.27 -5.39 2.12
CA LEU A 42 7.50 -6.09 2.46
C LEU A 42 8.37 -5.24 3.40
N GLU A 43 8.59 -3.97 3.08
CA GLU A 43 9.35 -3.05 3.94
C GLU A 43 8.73 -2.92 5.33
N LYS A 44 7.40 -2.82 5.40
CA LYS A 44 6.68 -2.80 6.68
C LYS A 44 6.89 -4.10 7.47
N ALA A 45 6.94 -5.26 6.81
CA ALA A 45 7.16 -6.56 7.46
C ALA A 45 8.58 -6.68 8.04
N GLU A 46 9.57 -6.07 7.38
CA GLU A 46 10.96 -6.04 7.84
C GLU A 46 11.27 -4.92 8.84
N GLY A 47 10.29 -4.04 9.13
CA GLY A 47 10.44 -2.92 10.06
C GLY A 47 11.03 -1.66 9.43
N ASN A 48 11.21 -1.62 8.11
CA ASN A 48 11.65 -0.46 7.35
C ASN A 48 10.47 0.52 7.12
N GLU A 49 9.89 1.01 8.20
CA GLU A 49 8.61 1.73 8.16
C GLU A 49 8.66 3.04 7.36
N ALA A 50 9.79 3.76 7.39
CA ALA A 50 9.94 5.00 6.62
C ALA A 50 9.91 4.75 5.10
N GLU A 51 10.54 3.67 4.64
CA GLU A 51 10.54 3.31 3.22
C GLU A 51 9.16 2.78 2.81
N ALA A 52 8.50 2.00 3.67
CA ALA A 52 7.12 1.57 3.44
C ALA A 52 6.18 2.77 3.25
N GLU A 53 6.26 3.80 4.11
CA GLU A 53 5.48 5.02 3.97
C GLU A 53 5.76 5.73 2.64
N ARG A 54 7.04 5.88 2.26
CA ARG A 54 7.44 6.50 0.99
C ARG A 54 6.82 5.78 -0.21
N LEU A 55 6.91 4.45 -0.21
CA LEU A 55 6.41 3.59 -1.29
C LEU A 55 4.88 3.64 -1.39
N TYR A 56 4.15 3.59 -0.27
CA TYR A 56 2.69 3.75 -0.30
C TYR A 56 2.28 5.11 -0.87
N ARG A 57 2.95 6.20 -0.46
CA ARG A 57 2.65 7.54 -0.98
C ARG A 57 2.91 7.65 -2.49
N GLU A 58 3.99 7.07 -2.99
CA GLU A 58 4.28 7.01 -4.44
C GLU A 58 3.19 6.21 -5.19
N ALA A 59 2.76 5.06 -4.66
CA ALA A 59 1.68 4.27 -5.23
C ALA A 59 0.33 5.03 -5.27
N ILE A 60 0.01 5.76 -4.20
CA ILE A 60 -1.21 6.58 -4.10
C ILE A 60 -1.19 7.70 -5.14
N ASP A 61 -0.09 8.44 -5.27
CA ASP A 61 0.04 9.53 -6.24
C ASP A 61 -0.12 9.02 -7.68
N ILE A 62 0.54 7.91 -8.02
CA ILE A 62 0.42 7.31 -9.35
C ILE A 62 -1.01 6.83 -9.61
N GLY A 63 -1.63 6.15 -8.64
CA GLY A 63 -3.02 5.70 -8.74
C GLY A 63 -3.99 6.87 -8.97
N GLY A 64 -3.80 7.99 -8.25
CA GLY A 64 -4.56 9.22 -8.44
C GLY A 64 -4.41 9.82 -9.84
N GLN A 65 -3.19 9.85 -10.37
CA GLN A 65 -2.90 10.40 -11.70
C GLN A 65 -3.50 9.59 -12.86
N ILE A 66 -3.69 8.28 -12.68
CA ILE A 66 -4.27 7.39 -13.70
C ILE A 66 -5.75 7.05 -13.46
N GLY A 67 -6.34 7.55 -12.37
CA GLY A 67 -7.71 7.26 -11.99
C GLY A 67 -7.95 5.83 -11.46
N ASP A 68 -6.90 5.12 -11.05
CA ASP A 68 -7.02 3.82 -10.37
C ASP A 68 -7.42 4.02 -8.90
N VAL A 69 -8.69 4.37 -8.70
CA VAL A 69 -9.25 4.64 -7.37
C VAL A 69 -9.29 3.40 -6.48
N ALA A 70 -9.39 2.20 -7.06
CA ALA A 70 -9.42 0.96 -6.30
C ALA A 70 -8.04 0.63 -5.71
N GLY A 71 -6.99 0.63 -6.55
CA GLY A 71 -5.61 0.44 -6.10
C GLY A 71 -5.15 1.53 -5.14
N MET A 72 -5.52 2.79 -5.43
CA MET A 72 -5.24 3.92 -4.52
C MET A 72 -5.88 3.70 -3.14
N SER A 73 -7.13 3.24 -3.05
CA SER A 73 -7.82 3.00 -1.79
C SER A 73 -7.15 1.92 -0.93
N ILE A 74 -6.63 0.86 -1.56
CA ILE A 74 -5.88 -0.19 -0.85
C ILE A 74 -4.61 0.38 -0.22
N ASN A 75 -3.87 1.20 -0.97
CA ASN A 75 -2.65 1.83 -0.47
C ASN A 75 -2.93 2.88 0.62
N LEU A 76 -4.03 3.64 0.51
CA LEU A 76 -4.49 4.57 1.55
C LEU A 76 -4.76 3.83 2.86
N PHE A 77 -5.47 2.70 2.82
CA PHE A 77 -5.76 1.89 3.99
C PHE A 77 -4.47 1.37 4.64
N ASN A 78 -3.56 0.79 3.86
CA ASN A 78 -2.32 0.24 4.37
C ASN A 78 -1.39 1.31 4.97
N LEU A 79 -1.31 2.49 4.36
CA LEU A 79 -0.57 3.62 4.91
C LEU A 79 -1.18 4.07 6.24
N ALA A 80 -2.51 4.12 6.34
CA ALA A 80 -3.16 4.51 7.58
C ALA A 80 -2.86 3.52 8.72
N LEU A 81 -2.85 2.21 8.46
CA LEU A 81 -2.47 1.19 9.45
C LEU A 81 -1.01 1.34 9.90
N LEU A 82 -0.11 1.70 8.98
CA LEU A 82 1.30 1.98 9.31
C LEU A 82 1.41 3.20 10.24
N LEU A 83 0.69 4.28 9.94
CA LEU A 83 0.68 5.50 10.75
C LEU A 83 0.03 5.29 12.13
N GLU A 84 -1.04 4.48 12.20
CA GLU A 84 -1.66 4.09 13.48
C GLU A 84 -0.67 3.37 14.40
N LYS A 85 0.12 2.43 13.85
CA LYS A 85 1.18 1.72 14.59
C LYS A 85 2.23 2.69 15.15
N GLN A 86 2.46 3.82 14.49
CA GLN A 86 3.38 4.89 14.91
C GLN A 86 2.71 5.94 15.82
N ALA A 87 1.48 5.72 16.27
CA ALA A 87 0.68 6.68 17.03
C ALA A 87 0.42 8.02 16.31
N ARG A 88 0.55 8.05 14.97
CA ARG A 88 0.30 9.24 14.12
C ARG A 88 -1.16 9.31 13.67
N LEU A 89 -2.08 9.28 14.65
CA LEU A 89 -3.53 9.20 14.41
C LEU A 89 -4.09 10.36 13.59
N ALA A 90 -3.55 11.57 13.78
CA ALA A 90 -3.96 12.76 13.03
C ALA A 90 -3.72 12.63 11.51
N GLU A 91 -2.72 11.84 11.11
CA GLU A 91 -2.43 11.56 9.71
C GLU A 91 -3.15 10.30 9.21
N ALA A 92 -3.34 9.29 10.06
CA ALA A 92 -4.02 8.05 9.70
C ALA A 92 -5.52 8.24 9.43
N LEU A 93 -6.21 9.02 10.26
CA LEU A 93 -7.66 9.18 10.22
C LEU A 93 -8.20 9.67 8.86
N PRO A 94 -7.68 10.76 8.25
CA PRO A 94 -8.18 11.19 6.94
C PRO A 94 -7.96 10.15 5.84
N LEU A 95 -6.89 9.35 5.92
CA LEU A 95 -6.61 8.29 4.94
C LEU A 95 -7.61 7.12 5.08
N LEU A 96 -7.95 6.72 6.31
CA LEU A 96 -9.00 5.72 6.57
C LEU A 96 -10.36 6.19 6.03
N GLN A 97 -10.73 7.44 6.30
CA GLN A 97 -11.99 8.02 5.83
C GLN A 97 -12.04 8.04 4.29
N GLN A 98 -10.96 8.47 3.64
CA GLN A 98 -10.87 8.50 2.19
C GLN A 98 -10.96 7.09 1.58
N SER A 99 -10.24 6.12 2.15
CA SER A 99 -10.29 4.72 1.71
C SER A 99 -11.70 4.12 1.85
N LEU A 100 -12.34 4.31 3.02
CA LEU A 100 -13.69 3.83 3.26
C LEU A 100 -14.69 4.41 2.26
N ALA A 101 -14.68 5.73 2.06
CA ALA A 101 -15.57 6.40 1.12
C ALA A 101 -15.43 5.86 -0.32
N ILE A 102 -14.20 5.56 -0.75
CA ILE A 102 -13.95 4.97 -2.06
C ILE A 102 -14.50 3.54 -2.12
N PHE A 103 -14.19 2.69 -1.13
CA PHE A 103 -14.66 1.31 -1.14
C PHE A 103 -16.19 1.22 -1.09
N GLU A 104 -16.86 2.08 -0.31
CA GLU A 104 -18.31 2.14 -0.27
C GLU A 104 -18.90 2.57 -1.62
N ARG A 105 -18.34 3.61 -2.25
CA ARG A 105 -18.76 4.04 -3.59
C ARG A 105 -18.61 2.93 -4.64
N LEU A 106 -17.58 2.09 -4.51
CA LEU A 106 -17.32 0.97 -5.41
C LEU A 106 -18.12 -0.30 -5.07
N GLY A 107 -18.89 -0.32 -3.97
CA GLY A 107 -19.54 -1.53 -3.48
C GLY A 107 -18.55 -2.63 -3.09
N SER A 108 -17.32 -2.25 -2.73
CA SER A 108 -16.22 -3.16 -2.49
C SER A 108 -16.36 -3.86 -1.13
N PRO A 109 -16.12 -5.19 -1.03
CA PRO A 109 -16.11 -5.88 0.26
C PRO A 109 -15.02 -5.34 1.19
N TYR A 110 -13.98 -4.67 0.66
CA TYR A 110 -12.90 -4.08 1.46
C TYR A 110 -13.37 -3.00 2.44
N ALA A 111 -14.54 -2.37 2.23
CA ALA A 111 -15.12 -1.45 3.19
C ALA A 111 -15.29 -2.07 4.60
N SER A 112 -15.58 -3.38 4.65
CA SER A 112 -15.74 -4.11 5.91
C SER A 112 -14.44 -4.26 6.71
N HIS A 113 -13.28 -4.15 6.07
CA HIS A 113 -11.98 -4.16 6.74
C HIS A 113 -11.59 -2.80 7.31
N VAL A 114 -12.11 -1.70 6.72
CA VAL A 114 -11.76 -0.33 7.12
C VAL A 114 -12.63 0.16 8.29
N ARG A 115 -13.94 -0.13 8.29
CA ARG A 115 -14.88 0.36 9.33
C ARG A 115 -14.41 0.07 10.77
N PRO A 116 -13.98 -1.16 11.13
CA PRO A 116 -13.58 -1.44 12.50
C PRO A 116 -12.27 -0.77 12.91
N VAL A 117 -11.51 -0.22 11.98
CA VAL A 117 -10.30 0.56 12.26
C VAL A 117 -10.65 2.00 12.56
N LEU A 118 -11.64 2.54 11.85
CA LEU A 118 -12.10 3.92 12.00
C LEU A 118 -12.90 4.15 13.31
N GLU A 119 -13.56 3.11 13.81
CA GLU A 119 -14.49 3.18 14.95
C GLU A 119 -13.82 2.93 16.33
N ARG A 120 -12.50 2.72 16.37
CA ARG A 120 -11.75 2.47 17.63
C ARG A 120 -11.44 3.76 18.38
#